data_AF-A0A4R5MHL1-F1
#
_entry.id   AF-A0A4R5MHL1-F1
#
_cell.length_a   1.000
_cell.length_b   1.000
_cell.length_c   1.000
_cell.angle_alpha   90.00
_cell.angle_beta   90.00
_cell.angle_gamma   90.00
#
_symmetry.space_group_name_H-M   'P 1'
#
loop_
_entity.id
_entity.type
_entity.pdbx_description
1 polymer ?
#
loop_
_entity_poly.entity_id
_entity_poly.type
_entity_poly.pdbx_seq_one_letter_code
_entity_poly.pdbx_strand_id
1 'polypeptide(L)'
;MNQYIRKLLVQLLVLGLVCLGFALNVGAQATVNLNTHTPAISPPNADLSIRWFKDNSPQMGGTLLTPAQVAAAPAGVYYVSYYSTSKDCYSPASKLVVATNTCPGTSVDLRTHTSGTPPSGSTQKWYKDAALTMEYDATVPVGASATYYTAYVDTATGCQSPASIVVVAISTCTINVTNSCPITTVNLNTAPEFGSPTNQPGSTTRTFHSGPIASDANKLSGTAVTAAGAGTYYVAYYDAVGGCYSPTTKVVVTITDCFCYKPVVTDANTYTSLQGITSLARTGAQYNTLITDKQSAWTILEAKTKGFVINRVTFNVSGNPVGIAPANFVEGMMVYDTTNNCLKLYTSVDGGTTFAWYCLTTQTCPTN
;
A
#
# COMPACT_ATOMS: atom_id res chain seq x y z
N MET A 1 -15.36 36.96 -1.94
CA MET A 1 -13.92 36.59 -2.00
C MET A 1 -13.56 35.38 -1.11
N ASN A 2 -14.49 34.46 -0.78
CA ASN A 2 -14.27 33.48 0.32
C ASN A 2 -14.65 32.02 0.01
N GLN A 3 -15.03 31.70 -1.23
CA GLN A 3 -15.33 30.31 -1.66
C GLN A 3 -14.28 29.73 -2.61
N TYR A 4 -13.68 30.56 -3.48
CA TYR A 4 -12.63 30.12 -4.39
C TYR A 4 -11.33 29.75 -3.65
N ILE A 5 -10.97 30.47 -2.59
CA ILE A 5 -9.80 30.13 -1.75
C ILE A 5 -10.04 28.83 -0.97
N ARG A 6 -11.28 28.55 -0.52
CA ARG A 6 -11.63 27.28 0.12
C ARG A 6 -11.57 26.09 -0.85
N LYS A 7 -12.05 26.25 -2.09
CA LYS A 7 -11.93 25.20 -3.12
C LYS A 7 -10.48 24.96 -3.54
N LEU A 8 -9.68 26.01 -3.69
CA LEU A 8 -8.26 25.91 -4.02
C LEU A 8 -7.45 25.26 -2.88
N LEU A 9 -7.73 25.60 -1.62
CA LEU A 9 -7.10 24.92 -0.46
C LEU A 9 -7.51 23.45 -0.36
N VAL A 10 -8.78 23.09 -0.62
CA VAL A 10 -9.24 21.70 -0.59
C VAL A 10 -8.64 20.91 -1.77
N GLN A 11 -8.51 21.50 -2.96
CA GLN A 11 -7.83 20.86 -4.10
C GLN A 11 -6.31 20.73 -3.88
N LEU A 12 -5.64 21.71 -3.27
CA LEU A 12 -4.23 21.60 -2.87
C LEU A 12 -4.01 20.59 -1.74
N LEU A 13 -4.98 20.43 -0.82
CA LEU A 13 -4.94 19.41 0.23
C LEU A 13 -5.14 17.99 -0.35
N VAL A 14 -6.02 17.85 -1.35
CA VAL A 14 -6.29 16.57 -2.03
C VAL A 14 -5.17 16.19 -3.00
N LEU A 15 -4.59 17.13 -3.76
CA LEU A 15 -3.38 16.88 -4.56
C LEU A 15 -2.15 16.64 -3.68
N GLY A 16 -2.06 17.33 -2.54
CA GLY A 16 -1.01 17.14 -1.53
C GLY A 16 -1.08 15.77 -0.86
N LEU A 17 -2.28 15.25 -0.56
CA LEU A 17 -2.45 13.89 -0.02
C LEU A 17 -2.18 12.79 -1.06
N VAL A 18 -2.46 13.03 -2.35
CA VAL A 18 -2.21 12.05 -3.41
C VAL A 18 -0.71 11.97 -3.77
N CYS A 19 0.03 13.08 -3.67
CA CYS A 19 1.51 13.07 -3.82
C CYS A 19 2.27 12.65 -2.55
N LEU A 20 1.66 12.74 -1.35
CA LEU A 20 2.15 12.09 -0.12
C LEU A 20 1.65 10.65 0.04
N GLY A 21 1.01 10.09 -0.99
CA GLY A 21 0.67 8.68 -1.12
C GLY A 21 1.85 7.79 -1.52
N PHE A 22 3.11 8.24 -1.36
CA PHE A 22 4.16 7.29 -1.02
C PHE A 22 3.79 6.75 0.37
N ALA A 23 2.87 5.77 0.38
CA ALA A 23 2.76 4.84 1.47
C ALA A 23 4.16 4.26 1.63
N LEU A 24 4.93 4.82 2.56
CA LEU A 24 6.05 4.12 3.14
C LEU A 24 5.49 2.74 3.47
N ASN A 25 6.07 1.74 2.81
CA ASN A 25 5.68 0.35 2.88
C ASN A 25 6.10 -0.18 4.27
N VAL A 26 5.59 0.44 5.33
CA VAL A 26 5.93 0.13 6.71
C VAL A 26 5.04 -1.03 7.10
N GLY A 27 5.45 -2.24 6.72
CA GLY A 27 5.04 -3.41 7.47
C GLY A 27 5.35 -3.17 8.95
N ALA A 28 4.50 -3.67 9.86
CA ALA A 28 4.76 -3.56 11.29
C ALA A 28 6.18 -4.04 11.60
N GLN A 29 7.02 -3.12 12.07
CA GLN A 29 8.42 -3.42 12.34
C GLN A 29 8.50 -4.47 13.45
N ALA A 30 9.30 -5.50 13.25
CA ALA A 30 9.47 -6.57 14.22
C ALA A 30 9.99 -5.99 15.53
N THR A 31 9.45 -6.52 16.63
CA THR A 31 9.87 -6.15 17.98
C THR A 31 10.43 -7.37 18.69
N VAL A 32 11.27 -7.12 19.69
CA VAL A 32 11.90 -8.16 20.51
C VAL A 32 11.42 -8.01 21.94
N ASN A 33 11.05 -9.15 22.56
CA ASN A 33 10.91 -9.20 24.01
C ASN A 33 12.30 -9.28 24.64
N LEU A 34 12.73 -8.20 25.29
CA LEU A 34 14.07 -8.11 25.86
C LEU A 34 14.27 -9.12 27.01
N ASN A 35 13.20 -9.49 27.72
CA ASN A 35 13.28 -10.42 28.85
C ASN A 35 13.67 -11.86 28.46
N THR A 36 13.57 -12.23 27.18
CA THR A 36 14.04 -13.55 26.72
C THR A 36 15.55 -13.60 26.49
N HIS A 37 16.24 -12.46 26.63
CA HIS A 37 17.67 -12.30 26.36
C HIS A 37 18.43 -11.79 27.59
N THR A 38 17.88 -12.01 28.79
CA THR A 38 18.57 -11.67 30.04
C THR A 38 19.74 -12.63 30.26
N PRO A 39 20.84 -12.18 30.90
CA PRO A 39 21.90 -13.07 31.34
C PRO A 39 21.30 -14.19 32.21
N ALA A 40 21.74 -15.43 32.00
CA ALA A 40 21.16 -16.67 32.56
C ALA A 40 21.23 -16.82 34.10
N ILE A 41 21.54 -15.75 34.83
CA ILE A 41 21.60 -15.74 36.28
C ILE A 41 20.25 -15.25 36.80
N SER A 42 19.50 -16.16 37.45
CA SER A 42 18.50 -15.78 38.44
C SER A 42 19.12 -14.68 39.32
N PRO A 43 18.38 -13.62 39.67
CA PRO A 43 18.89 -12.61 40.59
C PRO A 43 19.51 -13.33 41.79
N PRO A 44 20.79 -13.08 42.13
CA PRO A 44 21.53 -13.87 43.12
C PRO A 44 20.92 -13.81 44.54
N ASN A 45 19.92 -12.97 44.74
CA ASN A 45 19.19 -12.71 45.97
C ASN A 45 17.76 -12.24 45.62
N ALA A 46 16.85 -12.32 46.58
CA ALA A 46 15.43 -11.98 46.36
C ALA A 46 15.15 -10.47 46.20
N ASP A 47 16.12 -9.59 46.51
CA ASP A 47 15.98 -8.14 46.47
C ASP A 47 16.42 -7.49 45.14
N LEU A 48 17.01 -8.26 44.22
CA LEU A 48 17.40 -7.78 42.88
C LEU A 48 16.28 -7.98 41.85
N SER A 49 16.05 -6.92 41.07
CA SER A 49 15.13 -6.94 39.93
C SER A 49 15.85 -6.52 38.65
N ILE A 50 15.44 -7.09 37.51
CA ILE A 50 15.97 -6.70 36.21
C ILE A 50 15.28 -5.42 35.75
N ARG A 51 16.06 -4.43 35.31
CA ARG A 51 15.56 -3.19 34.70
C ARG A 51 16.23 -2.93 33.36
N TRP A 52 15.42 -2.54 32.38
CA TRP A 52 15.85 -2.23 31.02
C TRP A 52 15.83 -0.74 30.76
N PHE A 53 16.85 -0.26 30.07
CA PHE A 53 17.06 1.12 29.72
C PHE A 53 17.27 1.27 28.22
N LYS A 54 16.84 2.39 27.66
CA LYS A 54 17.08 2.77 26.27
C LYS A 54 18.08 3.93 26.20
N ASP A 55 18.81 3.97 25.08
CA ASP A 55 19.75 5.03 24.66
C ASP A 55 21.03 5.10 25.50
N ASN A 56 20.95 4.84 26.81
CA ASN A 56 22.12 4.76 27.68
C ASN A 56 21.93 3.81 28.88
N SER A 57 23.04 3.53 29.58
CA SER A 57 23.02 2.80 30.87
C SER A 57 22.36 3.64 31.99
N PRO A 58 21.84 3.02 33.07
CA PRO A 58 21.29 3.77 34.19
C PRO A 58 22.29 4.75 34.82
N GLN A 59 23.57 4.38 34.86
CA GLN A 59 24.65 5.21 35.40
C GLN A 59 24.93 6.46 34.55
N MET A 60 24.48 6.47 33.30
CA MET A 60 24.69 7.57 32.36
C MET A 60 23.36 8.22 31.92
N GLY A 61 22.31 8.11 32.74
CA GLY A 61 21.02 8.77 32.48
C GLY A 61 20.14 8.10 31.43
N GLY A 62 20.25 6.77 31.27
CA GLY A 62 19.37 6.00 30.39
C GLY A 62 17.90 6.11 30.74
N THR A 63 17.02 6.02 29.74
CA THR A 63 15.57 6.07 29.94
C THR A 63 15.06 4.70 30.37
N LEU A 64 14.45 4.60 31.57
CA LEU A 64 13.85 3.35 32.06
C LEU A 64 12.64 2.95 31.21
N LEU A 65 12.59 1.68 30.78
CA LEU A 65 11.49 1.15 29.98
C LEU A 65 10.34 0.61 30.83
N THR A 66 9.12 0.79 30.34
CA THR A 66 7.91 0.16 30.87
C THR A 66 7.83 -1.31 30.49
N PRO A 67 7.05 -2.15 31.21
CA PRO A 67 6.86 -3.56 30.84
C PRO A 67 6.39 -3.77 29.40
N ALA A 68 5.53 -2.90 28.88
CA ALA A 68 5.07 -2.96 27.50
C ALA A 68 6.20 -2.69 26.48
N GLN A 69 7.06 -1.72 26.75
CA GLN A 69 8.22 -1.41 25.90
C GLN A 69 9.29 -2.51 25.96
N VAL A 70 9.44 -3.19 27.10
CA VAL A 70 10.34 -4.34 27.26
C VAL A 70 9.82 -5.56 26.49
N ALA A 71 8.50 -5.78 26.51
CA ALA A 71 7.88 -6.89 25.79
C ALA A 71 7.89 -6.71 24.26
N ALA A 72 7.94 -5.47 23.77
CA ALA A 72 7.90 -5.12 22.36
C ALA A 72 8.91 -4.00 22.02
N ALA A 73 10.21 -4.29 22.18
CA ALA A 73 11.27 -3.34 21.89
C ALA A 73 11.57 -3.26 20.38
N PRO A 74 11.48 -2.07 19.73
CA PRO A 74 11.86 -1.88 18.33
C PRO A 74 13.38 -1.93 18.13
N ALA A 75 13.85 -1.70 16.89
CA ALA A 75 15.28 -1.56 16.62
C ALA A 75 15.91 -0.44 17.46
N GLY A 76 17.08 -0.73 18.03
CA GLY A 76 17.78 0.21 18.90
C GLY A 76 18.80 -0.44 19.81
N VAL A 77 19.41 0.39 20.65
CA VAL A 77 20.38 -0.04 21.66
C VAL A 77 19.72 0.02 23.04
N TYR A 78 19.84 -1.09 23.76
CA TYR A 78 19.24 -1.31 25.06
C TYR A 78 20.30 -1.74 26.07
N TYR A 79 20.04 -1.43 27.33
CA TYR A 79 20.92 -1.74 28.44
C TYR A 79 20.13 -2.44 29.54
N VAL A 80 20.68 -3.52 30.08
CA VAL A 80 20.08 -4.25 31.20
C VAL A 80 20.98 -4.20 32.41
N SER A 81 20.39 -3.95 33.58
CA SER A 81 21.09 -3.91 34.85
C SER A 81 20.20 -4.51 35.96
N TYR A 82 20.84 -5.11 36.96
CA TYR A 82 20.15 -5.49 38.19
C TYR A 82 20.04 -4.29 39.11
N TYR A 83 18.84 -4.05 39.64
CA TYR A 83 18.56 -2.99 40.61
C TYR A 83 18.27 -3.59 41.99
N SER A 84 19.00 -3.13 43.00
CA SER A 84 18.75 -3.48 44.41
C SER A 84 17.89 -2.41 45.09
N THR A 85 16.74 -2.84 45.61
CA THR A 85 15.87 -1.96 46.42
C THR A 85 16.45 -1.67 47.80
N SER A 86 17.28 -2.57 48.33
CA SER A 86 17.89 -2.44 49.67
C SER A 86 19.08 -1.48 49.69
N LYS A 87 19.77 -1.33 48.56
CA LYS A 87 20.97 -0.48 48.40
C LYS A 87 20.78 0.70 47.47
N ASP A 88 19.62 0.81 46.83
CA ASP A 88 19.29 1.82 45.81
C ASP A 88 20.40 2.01 44.77
N CYS A 89 20.88 0.89 44.21
CA CYS A 89 22.00 0.89 43.28
C CYS A 89 21.79 -0.08 42.12
N TYR A 90 22.51 0.20 41.03
CA TYR A 90 22.50 -0.56 39.79
C TYR A 90 23.82 -1.32 39.60
N SER A 91 23.73 -2.57 39.17
CA SER A 91 24.91 -3.32 38.69
C SER A 91 25.48 -2.69 37.41
N PRO A 92 26.72 -3.04 37.01
CA PRO A 92 27.19 -2.75 35.66
C PRO A 92 26.16 -3.20 34.62
N ALA A 93 25.93 -2.36 33.61
CA ALA A 93 24.94 -2.62 32.59
C ALA A 93 25.52 -3.48 31.46
N SER A 94 24.73 -4.42 30.96
CA SER A 94 25.04 -5.17 29.73
C SER A 94 24.31 -4.53 28.55
N LYS A 95 25.01 -4.34 27.43
CA LYS A 95 24.46 -3.77 26.19
C LYS A 95 23.84 -4.87 25.33
N LEU A 96 22.66 -4.61 24.78
CA LEU A 96 21.98 -5.43 23.79
C LEU A 96 21.54 -4.55 22.63
N VAL A 97 21.74 -5.01 21.40
CA VAL A 97 21.27 -4.31 20.20
C VAL A 97 20.13 -5.11 19.59
N VAL A 98 19.00 -4.45 19.30
CA VAL A 98 17.94 -5.01 18.47
C VAL A 98 18.13 -4.46 17.06
N ALA A 99 18.31 -5.35 16.10
CA ALA A 99 18.47 -5.03 14.69
C ALA A 99 17.26 -5.58 13.91
N THR A 100 16.74 -4.78 12.97
CA THR A 100 15.60 -5.16 12.13
C THR A 100 15.86 -4.79 10.69
N ASN A 101 15.28 -5.52 9.74
CA ASN A 101 15.29 -5.12 8.34
C ASN A 101 14.38 -3.91 8.10
N THR A 102 14.75 -3.09 7.11
CA THR A 102 13.93 -1.99 6.60
C THR A 102 13.33 -2.41 5.26
N CYS A 103 12.00 -2.44 5.15
CA CYS A 103 11.34 -2.79 3.89
C CYS A 103 11.71 -1.79 2.77
N PRO A 104 11.94 -2.28 1.53
CA PRO A 104 11.66 -3.63 1.02
C PRO A 104 12.75 -4.68 1.30
N GLY A 105 13.83 -4.33 2.00
CA GLY A 105 14.87 -5.29 2.38
C GLY A 105 14.35 -6.37 3.32
N THR A 106 14.80 -7.61 3.13
CA THR A 106 14.38 -8.79 3.91
C THR A 106 15.49 -9.35 4.81
N SER A 107 16.60 -8.64 4.91
CA SER A 107 17.77 -9.08 5.69
C SER A 107 18.39 -7.93 6.48
N VAL A 108 19.22 -8.30 7.45
CA VAL A 108 20.03 -7.38 8.26
C VAL A 108 21.50 -7.62 7.95
N ASP A 109 22.24 -6.55 7.64
CA ASP A 109 23.70 -6.58 7.56
C ASP A 109 24.32 -6.36 8.94
N LEU A 110 24.84 -7.43 9.54
CA LEU A 110 25.46 -7.38 10.86
C LEU A 110 26.67 -6.45 10.91
N ARG A 111 27.42 -6.26 9.80
CA ARG A 111 28.63 -5.42 9.78
C ARG A 111 28.36 -3.95 10.11
N THR A 112 27.11 -3.52 9.96
CA THR A 112 26.66 -2.16 10.32
C THR A 112 26.38 -1.98 11.82
N HIS A 113 26.34 -3.07 12.59
CA HIS A 113 26.02 -3.07 14.02
C HIS A 113 27.30 -3.33 14.83
N THR A 114 27.99 -2.27 15.23
CA THR A 114 29.23 -2.38 16.01
C THR A 114 28.97 -2.33 17.52
N SER A 115 29.78 -3.05 18.30
CA SER A 115 29.74 -2.96 19.76
C SER A 115 30.39 -1.67 20.29
N GLY A 116 31.14 -0.94 19.44
CA GLY A 116 31.84 0.30 19.75
C GLY A 116 32.86 0.66 18.66
N THR A 117 33.88 1.46 19.00
CA THR A 117 35.08 1.61 18.16
C THR A 117 36.06 0.47 18.45
N PRO A 118 36.56 -0.27 17.44
CA PRO A 118 37.52 -1.35 17.65
C PRO A 118 38.82 -0.80 18.26
N PRO A 119 39.35 -1.45 19.32
CA PRO A 119 40.71 -1.21 19.77
C PRO A 119 41.73 -1.38 18.63
N SER A 120 42.79 -0.58 18.64
CA SER A 120 43.86 -0.69 17.62
C SER A 120 44.42 -2.11 17.55
N GLY A 121 44.56 -2.66 16.35
CA GLY A 121 45.06 -4.03 16.15
C GLY A 121 44.02 -5.15 16.33
N SER A 122 42.76 -4.81 16.61
CA SER A 122 41.67 -5.79 16.72
C SER A 122 40.72 -5.76 15.53
N THR A 123 40.02 -6.88 15.30
CA THR A 123 38.98 -7.02 14.29
C THR A 123 37.67 -7.47 14.92
N GLN A 124 36.54 -6.99 14.40
CA GLN A 124 35.23 -7.45 14.87
C GLN A 124 34.88 -8.79 14.23
N LYS A 125 34.60 -9.80 15.05
CA LYS A 125 34.10 -11.10 14.61
C LYS A 125 32.68 -11.36 15.10
N TRP A 126 31.97 -12.25 14.41
CA TRP A 126 30.58 -12.61 14.67
C TRP A 126 30.43 -14.09 14.95
N TYR A 127 29.50 -14.44 15.83
CA TYR A 127 29.31 -15.80 16.33
C TYR A 127 27.83 -16.11 16.51
N LYS A 128 27.48 -17.40 16.41
CA LYS A 128 26.11 -17.91 16.65
C LYS A 128 25.86 -18.28 18.11
N ASP A 129 26.89 -18.31 18.94
CA ASP A 129 26.83 -18.68 20.35
C ASP A 129 27.54 -17.68 21.26
N ALA A 130 27.07 -17.61 22.52
CA ALA A 130 27.62 -16.73 23.54
C ALA A 130 29.06 -17.10 23.96
N ALA A 131 29.49 -18.35 23.72
CA ALA A 131 30.83 -18.82 24.07
C ALA A 131 31.88 -18.44 23.01
N LEU A 132 31.49 -17.76 21.93
CA LEU A 132 32.37 -17.30 20.85
C LEU A 132 33.13 -18.46 20.16
N THR A 133 32.47 -19.61 20.01
CA THR A 133 33.08 -20.83 19.44
C THR A 133 32.63 -21.13 18.01
N MET A 134 31.43 -20.69 17.61
CA MET A 134 30.86 -20.89 16.28
C MET A 134 30.85 -19.58 15.50
N GLU A 135 31.93 -19.32 14.76
CA GLU A 135 32.07 -18.11 13.93
C GLU A 135 31.00 -18.06 12.81
N TYR A 136 30.52 -16.86 12.52
CA TYR A 136 29.57 -16.55 11.45
C TYR A 136 30.22 -15.57 10.46
N ASP A 137 30.14 -15.89 9.18
CA ASP A 137 30.57 -14.99 8.11
C ASP A 137 29.55 -13.85 7.93
N ALA A 138 29.86 -12.70 8.51
CA ALA A 138 29.01 -11.52 8.45
C ALA A 138 28.95 -10.85 7.06
N THR A 139 29.69 -11.35 6.05
CA THR A 139 29.47 -10.92 4.66
C THR A 139 28.15 -11.43 4.09
N VAL A 140 27.56 -12.47 4.71
CA VAL A 140 26.24 -12.99 4.37
C VAL A 140 25.17 -12.26 5.19
N PRO A 141 24.24 -11.52 4.55
CA PRO A 141 23.14 -10.86 5.26
C PRO A 141 22.22 -11.88 5.94
N VAL A 142 21.74 -11.53 7.14
CA VAL A 142 20.88 -12.42 7.94
C VAL A 142 19.43 -12.25 7.51
N GLY A 143 18.84 -13.30 6.92
CA GLY A 143 17.44 -13.31 6.46
C GLY A 143 16.43 -13.93 7.43
N ALA A 144 16.86 -14.37 8.62
CA ALA A 144 16.01 -15.00 9.62
C ALA A 144 16.22 -14.38 11.01
N SER A 145 15.15 -14.28 11.79
CA SER A 145 15.24 -13.79 13.17
C SER A 145 16.08 -14.76 14.02
N ALA A 146 17.16 -14.27 14.62
CA ALA A 146 18.03 -15.06 15.49
C ALA A 146 18.89 -14.14 16.36
N THR A 147 19.54 -14.73 17.36
CA THR A 147 20.50 -14.05 18.23
C THR A 147 21.91 -14.29 17.74
N TYR A 148 22.70 -13.23 17.61
CA TYR A 148 24.11 -13.26 17.25
C TYR A 148 24.95 -12.59 18.34
N TYR A 149 26.22 -12.97 18.37
CA TYR A 149 27.20 -12.44 19.31
C TYR A 149 28.37 -11.84 18.54
N THR A 150 28.95 -10.77 19.07
CA THR A 150 30.11 -10.13 18.48
C THR A 150 31.16 -9.79 19.54
N ALA A 151 32.42 -9.92 19.17
CA ALA A 151 33.57 -9.59 20.00
C ALA A 151 34.70 -9.01 19.14
N TYR A 152 35.53 -8.17 19.75
CA TYR A 152 36.80 -7.76 19.16
C TYR A 152 37.85 -8.82 19.44
N VAL A 153 38.54 -9.23 18.38
CA VAL A 153 39.60 -10.24 18.44
C VAL A 153 40.90 -9.57 18.02
N ASP A 154 41.87 -9.59 18.91
CA ASP A 154 43.22 -9.09 18.65
C ASP A 154 43.89 -9.93 17.54
N THR A 155 44.42 -9.25 16.52
CA THR A 155 44.96 -9.92 15.31
C THR A 155 46.28 -10.64 15.53
N ALA A 156 47.02 -10.33 16.60
CA ALA A 156 48.32 -10.93 16.90
C ALA A 156 48.21 -12.07 17.91
N THR A 157 47.35 -11.92 18.92
CA THR A 157 47.26 -12.82 20.09
C THR A 157 45.99 -13.66 20.12
N GLY A 158 44.96 -13.31 19.34
CA GLY A 158 43.66 -13.98 19.36
C GLY A 158 42.83 -13.71 20.62
N CYS A 159 43.27 -12.80 21.50
CA CYS A 159 42.50 -12.44 22.70
C CYS A 159 41.15 -11.84 22.31
N GLN A 160 40.09 -12.28 22.97
CA GLN A 160 38.71 -11.87 22.67
C GLN A 160 38.17 -10.95 23.77
N SER A 161 37.48 -9.88 23.36
CA SER A 161 36.67 -9.08 24.28
C SER A 161 35.45 -9.87 24.79
N PRO A 162 34.79 -9.44 25.88
CA PRO A 162 33.49 -9.98 26.26
C PRO A 162 32.48 -9.94 25.10
N ALA A 163 31.63 -10.95 25.01
CA ALA A 163 30.61 -11.07 23.99
C ALA A 163 29.55 -9.96 24.13
N SER A 164 29.27 -9.24 23.04
CA SER A 164 28.12 -8.35 22.92
C SER A 164 27.01 -9.04 22.15
N ILE A 165 25.77 -8.88 22.60
CA ILE A 165 24.59 -9.52 21.99
C ILE A 165 23.91 -8.59 20.98
N VAL A 166 23.55 -9.16 19.83
CA VAL A 166 22.74 -8.53 18.79
C VAL A 166 21.59 -9.45 18.44
N VAL A 167 20.36 -9.02 18.71
CA VAL A 167 19.14 -9.76 18.38
C VAL A 167 18.63 -9.25 17.04
N VAL A 168 18.62 -10.12 16.04
CA VAL A 168 18.04 -9.84 14.73
C VAL A 168 16.57 -10.25 14.75
N ALA A 169 15.68 -9.31 14.45
CA ALA A 169 14.26 -9.55 14.27
C ALA A 169 13.84 -9.13 12.85
N ILE A 170 13.50 -10.11 12.02
CA ILE A 170 13.09 -9.90 10.64
C ILE A 170 11.58 -9.67 10.59
N SER A 171 11.20 -8.49 10.09
CA SER A 171 9.84 -8.08 9.79
C SER A 171 9.42 -8.68 8.44
N THR A 172 8.21 -9.23 8.38
CA THR A 172 7.61 -9.67 7.11
C THR A 172 7.24 -8.46 6.27
N CYS A 173 8.01 -8.17 5.23
CA CYS A 173 7.67 -7.13 4.28
C CYS A 173 6.57 -7.62 3.34
N THR A 174 5.52 -6.80 3.20
CA THR A 174 4.46 -6.99 2.20
C THR A 174 4.39 -5.75 1.35
N ILE A 175 4.46 -5.93 0.03
CA ILE A 175 4.30 -4.86 -0.96
C ILE A 175 2.86 -4.93 -1.46
N ASN A 176 2.08 -3.86 -1.28
CA ASN A 176 0.73 -3.79 -1.82
C ASN A 176 0.78 -3.04 -3.15
N VAL A 177 0.20 -3.61 -4.19
CA VAL A 177 0.16 -3.02 -5.54
C VAL A 177 -1.30 -2.99 -6.01
N THR A 178 -1.69 -1.86 -6.59
CA THR A 178 -3.05 -1.67 -7.12
C THR A 178 -3.02 -1.30 -8.59
N ASN A 179 -4.04 -1.67 -9.35
CA ASN A 179 -4.18 -1.23 -10.73
C ASN A 179 -4.49 0.27 -10.83
N SER A 180 -4.00 0.89 -11.89
CA SER A 180 -4.38 2.24 -12.29
C SER A 180 -5.37 2.17 -13.43
N CYS A 181 -6.57 2.70 -13.19
CA CYS A 181 -7.60 2.74 -14.21
C CYS A 181 -7.14 3.51 -15.46
N PRO A 182 -7.54 3.07 -16.66
CA PRO A 182 -8.60 2.09 -16.96
C PRO A 182 -8.17 0.61 -16.97
N ILE A 183 -6.92 0.30 -16.63
CA ILE A 183 -6.39 -1.06 -16.72
C ILE A 183 -6.91 -1.89 -15.52
N THR A 184 -7.40 -3.11 -15.77
CA THR A 184 -7.95 -4.03 -14.74
C THR A 184 -6.94 -5.09 -14.28
N THR A 185 -5.67 -4.87 -14.58
CA THR A 185 -4.54 -5.74 -14.23
C THR A 185 -3.35 -4.88 -13.82
N VAL A 186 -2.35 -5.50 -13.21
CA VAL A 186 -1.11 -4.84 -12.79
C VAL A 186 0.06 -5.39 -13.59
N ASN A 187 0.92 -4.49 -14.10
CA ASN A 187 2.22 -4.88 -14.64
C ASN A 187 3.27 -4.83 -13.53
N LEU A 188 3.67 -5.99 -13.02
CA LEU A 188 4.61 -6.10 -11.91
C LEU A 188 6.01 -5.58 -12.26
N ASN A 189 6.40 -5.54 -13.54
CA ASN A 189 7.71 -5.01 -13.94
C ASN A 189 7.81 -3.49 -13.80
N THR A 190 6.66 -2.80 -13.91
CA THR A 190 6.59 -1.34 -13.94
C THR A 190 5.89 -0.76 -12.71
N ALA A 191 5.51 -1.60 -11.75
CA ALA A 191 4.82 -1.13 -10.56
C ALA A 191 5.77 -0.25 -9.71
N PRO A 192 5.40 1.00 -9.39
CA PRO A 192 6.29 1.97 -8.76
C PRO A 192 6.74 1.56 -7.36
N GLU A 193 5.98 0.68 -6.69
CA GLU A 193 6.24 0.19 -5.33
C GLU A 193 7.53 -0.65 -5.24
N PHE A 194 8.04 -1.13 -6.37
CA PHE A 194 9.30 -1.86 -6.47
C PHE A 194 10.54 -0.95 -6.61
N GLY A 195 10.34 0.36 -6.74
CA GLY A 195 11.39 1.34 -6.99
C GLY A 195 12.08 1.18 -8.36
N SER A 196 12.99 2.08 -8.68
CA SER A 196 13.78 2.00 -9.92
C SER A 196 14.60 0.70 -9.96
N PRO A 197 14.69 -0.01 -11.11
CA PRO A 197 15.58 -1.16 -11.30
C PRO A 197 17.06 -0.87 -11.03
N THR A 198 17.45 0.41 -11.01
CA THR A 198 18.85 0.83 -10.85
C THR A 198 19.38 0.74 -9.41
N ASN A 199 18.51 0.54 -8.41
CA ASN A 199 18.91 0.31 -7.01
C ASN A 199 19.06 -1.18 -6.67
N GLN A 200 19.15 -2.03 -7.69
CA GLN A 200 19.31 -3.46 -7.51
C GLN A 200 20.79 -3.82 -7.28
N PRO A 201 21.10 -4.87 -6.47
CA PRO A 201 22.45 -5.41 -6.40
C PRO A 201 22.98 -5.72 -7.81
N GLY A 202 24.19 -5.26 -8.13
CA GLY A 202 24.79 -5.43 -9.45
C GLY A 202 24.76 -6.90 -9.91
N SER A 203 24.55 -7.11 -11.20
CA SER A 203 24.50 -8.43 -11.86
C SER A 203 23.34 -9.36 -11.47
N THR A 204 22.33 -8.88 -10.73
CA THR A 204 21.11 -9.66 -10.46
C THR A 204 19.94 -9.21 -11.33
N THR A 205 18.92 -10.05 -11.48
CA THR A 205 17.65 -9.72 -12.19
C THR A 205 16.45 -9.91 -11.26
N ARG A 206 15.46 -9.01 -11.34
CA ARG A 206 14.23 -9.12 -10.56
C ARG A 206 13.31 -10.17 -11.16
N THR A 207 12.83 -11.10 -10.35
CA THR A 207 11.95 -12.19 -10.76
C THR A 207 10.71 -12.26 -9.88
N PHE A 208 9.61 -12.72 -10.46
CA PHE A 208 8.33 -12.89 -9.76
C PHE A 208 7.97 -14.37 -9.69
N HIS A 209 7.32 -14.77 -8.61
CA HIS A 209 7.06 -16.17 -8.27
C HIS A 209 5.64 -16.33 -7.71
N SER A 210 5.04 -17.50 -7.93
CA SER A 210 3.73 -17.87 -7.37
C SER A 210 3.80 -18.47 -5.96
N GLY A 211 5.01 -18.75 -5.44
CA GLY A 211 5.21 -19.36 -4.13
C GLY A 211 6.24 -18.64 -3.25
N PRO A 212 6.20 -18.87 -1.93
CA PRO A 212 7.01 -18.16 -0.92
C PRO A 212 8.49 -18.56 -0.91
N ILE A 213 8.89 -19.57 -1.67
CA ILE A 213 10.29 -19.97 -1.86
C ILE A 213 10.55 -19.90 -3.35
N ALA A 214 11.41 -18.98 -3.79
CA ALA A 214 11.71 -18.81 -5.20
C ALA A 214 12.42 -20.05 -5.77
N SER A 215 11.94 -20.51 -6.92
CA SER A 215 12.51 -21.62 -7.69
C SER A 215 12.18 -21.42 -9.17
N ASP A 216 12.84 -22.16 -10.05
CA ASP A 216 12.51 -22.13 -11.48
C ASP A 216 11.10 -22.67 -11.76
N ALA A 217 10.63 -23.62 -10.94
CA ALA A 217 9.32 -24.24 -11.10
C ALA A 217 8.15 -23.27 -10.86
N ASN A 218 8.34 -22.24 -10.02
CA ASN A 218 7.30 -21.27 -9.67
C ASN A 218 7.57 -19.86 -10.21
N LYS A 219 8.62 -19.69 -11.02
CA LYS A 219 8.97 -18.42 -11.66
C LYS A 219 7.90 -18.05 -12.70
N LEU A 220 7.40 -16.83 -12.59
CA LEU A 220 6.39 -16.26 -13.48
C LEU A 220 7.03 -15.50 -14.63
N SER A 221 6.37 -15.51 -15.78
CA SER A 221 6.79 -14.78 -16.98
C SER A 221 5.59 -14.40 -17.85
N GLY A 222 5.81 -13.57 -18.87
CA GLY A 222 4.77 -13.19 -19.82
C GLY A 222 3.56 -12.51 -19.16
N THR A 223 2.36 -12.94 -19.54
CA THR A 223 1.08 -12.35 -19.08
C THR A 223 0.86 -12.46 -17.57
N ALA A 224 1.40 -13.49 -16.92
CA ALA A 224 1.33 -13.62 -15.46
C ALA A 224 2.08 -12.51 -14.71
N VAL A 225 2.99 -11.80 -15.39
CA VAL A 225 3.76 -10.68 -14.84
C VAL A 225 3.28 -9.34 -15.41
N THR A 226 2.98 -9.27 -16.71
CA THR A 226 2.59 -8.01 -17.38
C THR A 226 1.12 -7.65 -17.19
N ALA A 227 0.28 -8.62 -16.83
CA ALA A 227 -1.16 -8.46 -16.61
C ALA A 227 -1.60 -9.30 -15.40
N ALA A 228 -0.93 -9.13 -14.27
CA ALA A 228 -1.24 -9.82 -13.02
C ALA A 228 -2.63 -9.43 -12.51
N GLY A 229 -3.46 -10.44 -12.25
CA GLY A 229 -4.76 -10.26 -11.57
C GLY A 229 -4.61 -10.17 -10.06
N ALA A 230 -5.73 -9.98 -9.36
CA ALA A 230 -5.76 -9.96 -7.90
C ALA A 230 -5.19 -11.27 -7.32
N GLY A 231 -4.32 -11.17 -6.32
CA GLY A 231 -3.68 -12.34 -5.75
C GLY A 231 -2.43 -12.04 -4.93
N THR A 232 -1.81 -13.12 -4.43
CA THR A 232 -0.51 -13.04 -3.74
C THR A 232 0.58 -13.55 -4.68
N TYR A 233 1.63 -12.75 -4.81
CA TYR A 233 2.82 -13.01 -5.59
C TYR A 233 4.05 -12.84 -4.69
N TYR A 234 5.21 -13.21 -5.19
CA TYR A 234 6.47 -13.13 -4.46
C TYR A 234 7.55 -12.58 -5.38
N VAL A 235 8.30 -11.58 -4.93
CA VAL A 235 9.41 -10.99 -5.70
C VAL A 235 10.74 -11.41 -5.10
N ALA A 236 11.69 -11.80 -5.94
CA ALA A 236 13.06 -12.15 -5.56
C ALA A 236 14.06 -11.55 -6.55
N TYR A 237 15.33 -11.56 -6.17
CA TYR A 237 16.45 -11.29 -7.07
C TYR A 237 17.13 -12.60 -7.44
N TYR A 238 17.39 -12.78 -8.73
CA TYR A 238 18.07 -13.93 -9.28
C TYR A 238 19.48 -13.54 -9.72
N ASP A 239 20.48 -14.25 -9.20
CA ASP A 239 21.85 -14.17 -9.69
C ASP A 239 22.09 -15.29 -10.71
N ALA A 240 22.35 -14.90 -11.96
CA ALA A 240 22.61 -15.85 -13.04
C ALA A 240 23.99 -16.52 -12.94
N VAL A 241 24.95 -15.90 -12.26
CA VAL A 241 26.30 -16.45 -12.08
C VAL A 241 26.28 -17.52 -10.99
N GLY A 242 25.64 -17.23 -9.86
CA GLY A 242 25.48 -18.17 -8.74
C GLY A 242 24.35 -19.18 -8.91
N GLY A 243 23.42 -18.97 -9.85
CA GLY A 243 22.26 -19.85 -10.06
C GLY A 243 21.31 -19.87 -8.86
N CYS A 244 21.23 -18.78 -8.11
CA CYS A 244 20.52 -18.72 -6.83
C CYS A 244 19.52 -17.56 -6.77
N TYR A 245 18.51 -17.76 -5.93
CA TYR A 245 17.48 -16.76 -5.65
C TYR A 245 17.70 -16.16 -4.25
N SER A 246 17.47 -14.86 -4.12
CA SER A 246 17.32 -14.22 -2.82
C SER A 246 16.06 -14.74 -2.10
N PRO A 247 15.95 -14.52 -0.77
CA PRO A 247 14.66 -14.63 -0.09
C PRO A 247 13.59 -13.80 -0.80
N THR A 248 12.35 -14.29 -0.82
CA THR A 248 11.24 -13.59 -1.47
C THR A 248 10.59 -12.55 -0.56
N THR A 249 10.12 -11.45 -1.14
CA THR A 249 9.20 -10.50 -0.50
C THR A 249 7.77 -10.76 -0.99
N LYS A 250 6.79 -10.78 -0.08
CA LYS A 250 5.38 -10.96 -0.43
C LYS A 250 4.86 -9.72 -1.15
N VAL A 251 4.15 -9.93 -2.25
CA VAL A 251 3.46 -8.91 -3.04
C VAL A 251 1.96 -9.24 -3.04
N VAL A 252 1.12 -8.30 -2.64
CA VAL A 252 -0.33 -8.44 -2.70
C VAL A 252 -0.84 -7.51 -3.78
N VAL A 253 -1.43 -8.10 -4.82
CA VAL A 253 -2.11 -7.35 -5.88
C VAL A 253 -3.59 -7.28 -5.55
N THR A 254 -4.10 -6.08 -5.39
CA THR A 254 -5.55 -5.83 -5.28
C THR A 254 -6.03 -5.09 -6.51
N ILE A 255 -7.08 -5.59 -7.15
CA ILE A 255 -7.70 -4.94 -8.30
C ILE A 255 -8.91 -4.16 -7.82
N THR A 256 -8.87 -2.85 -8.02
CA THR A 256 -9.99 -1.93 -7.81
C THR A 256 -10.80 -1.86 -9.09
N ASP A 257 -12.12 -1.97 -8.96
CA ASP A 257 -13.04 -1.82 -10.08
C ASP A 257 -12.88 -0.44 -10.72
N CYS A 258 -12.66 -0.44 -12.04
CA CYS A 258 -12.49 0.79 -12.79
C CYS A 258 -13.83 1.30 -13.29
N PHE A 259 -14.21 2.48 -12.82
CA PHE A 259 -15.33 3.25 -13.34
C PHE A 259 -14.80 4.34 -14.27
N CYS A 260 -15.25 4.34 -15.52
CA CYS A 260 -14.93 5.41 -16.47
C CYS A 260 -15.90 6.56 -16.28
N TYR A 261 -15.44 7.66 -15.68
CA TYR A 261 -16.16 8.94 -15.69
C TYR A 261 -15.76 9.72 -16.95
N LYS A 262 -16.73 10.26 -17.68
CA LYS A 262 -16.44 11.26 -18.71
C LYS A 262 -15.80 12.46 -17.99
N PRO A 263 -14.64 12.98 -18.44
CA PRO A 263 -14.07 14.18 -17.86
C PRO A 263 -15.11 15.30 -17.91
N VAL A 264 -15.26 16.04 -16.80
CA VAL A 264 -16.08 17.25 -16.82
C VAL A 264 -15.46 18.20 -17.85
N VAL A 265 -16.28 18.85 -18.67
CA VAL A 265 -15.80 19.95 -19.50
C VAL A 265 -15.38 21.05 -18.54
N THR A 266 -14.07 21.26 -18.39
CA THR A 266 -13.47 22.26 -17.49
C THR A 266 -13.31 23.62 -18.15
N ASP A 267 -13.96 23.86 -19.29
CA ASP A 267 -13.98 25.23 -19.76
C ASP A 267 -14.68 26.09 -18.70
N ALA A 268 -14.10 27.25 -18.41
CA ALA A 268 -14.70 28.20 -17.48
C ALA A 268 -15.86 28.97 -18.15
N ASN A 269 -16.31 28.50 -19.32
CA ASN A 269 -17.33 29.16 -20.10
C ASN A 269 -18.70 28.72 -19.61
N THR A 270 -19.65 29.63 -19.70
CA THR A 270 -21.04 29.30 -19.52
C THR A 270 -21.74 29.43 -20.86
N TYR A 271 -22.37 28.36 -21.30
CA TYR A 271 -23.11 28.35 -22.55
C TYR A 271 -24.58 28.56 -22.24
N THR A 272 -25.20 29.57 -22.85
CA THR A 272 -26.65 29.76 -22.69
C THR A 272 -27.37 28.55 -23.28
N SER A 273 -28.18 27.89 -22.46
CA SER A 273 -29.06 26.83 -22.93
C SER A 273 -30.21 27.47 -23.71
N LEU A 274 -30.51 26.97 -24.91
CA LEU A 274 -31.47 27.61 -25.82
C LEU A 274 -32.86 26.95 -25.81
N GLN A 275 -33.00 25.77 -25.21
CA GLN A 275 -34.29 25.08 -25.12
C GLN A 275 -34.56 24.52 -23.73
N GLY A 276 -35.84 24.57 -23.33
CA GLY A 276 -36.30 23.96 -22.10
C GLY A 276 -37.80 24.08 -21.88
N ILE A 277 -38.30 23.30 -20.92
CA ILE A 277 -39.69 23.26 -20.48
C ILE A 277 -39.70 23.46 -18.97
N THR A 278 -40.52 24.39 -18.47
CA THR A 278 -40.63 24.65 -17.02
C THR A 278 -42.09 24.69 -16.58
N SER A 279 -42.37 24.08 -15.42
CA SER A 279 -43.67 24.14 -14.74
C SER A 279 -43.71 25.20 -13.62
N LEU A 280 -42.60 25.91 -13.41
CA LEU A 280 -42.52 27.06 -12.53
C LEU A 280 -43.00 28.26 -13.33
N ALA A 281 -44.27 28.62 -13.19
CA ALA A 281 -44.89 29.77 -13.85
C ALA A 281 -44.19 31.08 -13.45
N ARG A 282 -43.04 31.35 -14.06
CA ARG A 282 -42.23 32.54 -13.85
C ARG A 282 -42.87 33.68 -14.65
N THR A 283 -43.72 34.43 -13.97
CA THR A 283 -44.51 35.56 -14.49
C THR A 283 -43.65 36.54 -15.30
N GLY A 284 -44.08 36.85 -16.53
CA GLY A 284 -43.66 38.05 -17.28
C GLY A 284 -42.40 37.96 -18.15
N ALA A 285 -41.79 36.78 -18.30
CA ALA A 285 -40.55 36.61 -19.05
C ALA A 285 -40.79 36.01 -20.44
N GLN A 286 -40.29 36.69 -21.49
CA GLN A 286 -40.12 36.11 -22.83
C GLN A 286 -39.37 34.77 -22.71
N TYR A 287 -39.79 33.74 -23.45
CA TYR A 287 -39.25 32.36 -23.36
C TYR A 287 -37.71 32.26 -23.29
N ASN A 288 -36.98 33.22 -23.85
CA ASN A 288 -35.52 33.33 -23.83
C ASN A 288 -34.93 33.57 -22.42
N THR A 289 -35.55 34.38 -21.56
CA THR A 289 -34.92 34.81 -20.28
C THR A 289 -35.12 33.85 -19.12
N LEU A 290 -35.90 32.78 -19.30
CA LEU A 290 -36.09 31.73 -18.27
C LEU A 290 -35.01 30.65 -18.31
N ILE A 291 -34.36 30.50 -19.47
CA ILE A 291 -33.40 29.44 -19.75
C ILE A 291 -31.97 29.93 -19.49
N THR A 292 -31.72 31.25 -19.52
CA THR A 292 -30.42 31.87 -19.24
C THR A 292 -29.87 31.60 -17.84
N ASP A 293 -30.74 31.31 -16.87
CA ASP A 293 -30.34 31.04 -15.47
C ASP A 293 -29.77 29.62 -15.29
N LYS A 294 -29.94 28.76 -16.30
CA LYS A 294 -29.44 27.39 -16.34
C LYS A 294 -28.55 27.25 -17.57
N GLN A 295 -27.25 27.30 -17.35
CA GLN A 295 -26.26 27.29 -18.42
C GLN A 295 -25.67 25.88 -18.61
N SER A 296 -25.07 25.66 -19.78
CA SER A 296 -24.33 24.47 -20.16
C SER A 296 -25.16 23.19 -20.33
N ALA A 297 -26.49 23.32 -20.54
CA ALA A 297 -27.37 22.21 -20.85
C ALA A 297 -27.90 22.27 -22.29
N TRP A 298 -27.95 21.12 -22.97
CA TRP A 298 -28.61 21.02 -24.28
C TRP A 298 -30.13 21.16 -24.17
N THR A 299 -30.72 20.76 -23.05
CA THR A 299 -32.16 20.86 -22.78
C THR A 299 -32.39 20.95 -21.29
N ILE A 300 -33.29 21.84 -20.86
CA ILE A 300 -33.67 22.00 -19.44
C ILE A 300 -35.10 21.55 -19.23
N LEU A 301 -35.32 20.71 -18.21
CA LEU A 301 -36.65 20.32 -17.74
C LEU A 301 -36.74 20.69 -16.25
N GLU A 302 -37.58 21.65 -15.89
CA GLU A 302 -37.65 22.19 -14.52
C GLU A 302 -39.04 22.03 -13.89
N ALA A 303 -39.11 21.37 -12.73
CA ALA A 303 -40.31 21.24 -11.91
C ALA A 303 -39.97 21.01 -10.44
N LYS A 304 -40.76 21.57 -9.51
CA LYS A 304 -40.63 21.26 -8.07
C LYS A 304 -41.25 19.92 -7.69
N THR A 305 -42.39 19.59 -8.29
CA THR A 305 -43.22 18.44 -7.90
C THR A 305 -43.91 17.76 -9.09
N LYS A 306 -43.54 18.13 -10.33
CA LYS A 306 -44.15 17.55 -11.53
C LYS A 306 -43.17 16.56 -12.16
N GLY A 307 -43.68 15.40 -12.58
CA GLY A 307 -42.92 14.44 -13.35
C GLY A 307 -42.85 14.81 -14.82
N PHE A 308 -41.77 14.41 -15.50
CA PHE A 308 -41.69 14.43 -16.95
C PHE A 308 -42.27 13.12 -17.50
N VAL A 309 -43.32 13.23 -18.32
CA VAL A 309 -43.99 12.07 -18.92
C VAL A 309 -43.71 12.07 -20.41
N ILE A 310 -42.98 11.06 -20.87
CA ILE A 310 -42.80 10.79 -22.30
C ILE A 310 -43.96 9.93 -22.84
N ASN A 311 -44.00 9.73 -24.16
CA ASN A 311 -45.00 8.87 -24.79
C ASN A 311 -44.98 7.46 -24.17
N ARG A 312 -46.14 7.03 -23.69
CA ARG A 312 -46.36 5.71 -23.08
C ARG A 312 -47.09 4.84 -24.09
N VAL A 313 -46.48 3.74 -24.49
CA VAL A 313 -47.02 2.84 -25.53
C VAL A 313 -46.99 1.39 -25.04
N THR A 314 -47.87 0.56 -25.58
CA THR A 314 -47.80 -0.90 -25.39
C THR A 314 -46.80 -1.50 -26.38
N PHE A 315 -46.24 -2.65 -26.04
CA PHE A 315 -45.35 -3.40 -26.93
C PHE A 315 -45.99 -4.72 -27.34
N ASN A 316 -45.79 -5.11 -28.60
CA ASN A 316 -46.26 -6.39 -29.12
C ASN A 316 -45.30 -7.54 -28.77
N VAL A 317 -45.70 -8.76 -29.08
CA VAL A 317 -44.91 -9.99 -28.83
C VAL A 317 -43.56 -10.01 -29.57
N SER A 318 -43.40 -9.22 -30.62
CA SER A 318 -42.15 -9.07 -31.37
C SER A 318 -41.23 -7.98 -30.82
N GLY A 319 -41.56 -7.38 -29.67
CA GLY A 319 -40.74 -6.36 -29.03
C GLY A 319 -40.80 -4.98 -29.69
N ASN A 320 -41.85 -4.68 -30.45
CA ASN A 320 -42.04 -3.39 -31.11
C ASN A 320 -43.20 -2.58 -30.50
N PRO A 321 -43.10 -1.24 -30.47
CA PRO A 321 -44.16 -0.37 -29.97
C PRO A 321 -45.42 -0.46 -30.85
N VAL A 322 -46.59 -0.55 -30.22
CA VAL A 322 -47.89 -0.51 -30.91
C VAL A 322 -48.21 0.94 -31.27
N GLY A 323 -48.60 1.17 -32.53
CA GLY A 323 -48.98 2.50 -33.03
C GLY A 323 -47.84 3.31 -33.66
N ILE A 324 -46.61 2.77 -33.68
CA ILE A 324 -45.49 3.34 -34.44
C ILE A 324 -45.08 2.32 -35.50
N ALA A 325 -45.19 2.70 -36.78
CA ALA A 325 -44.80 1.82 -37.89
C ALA A 325 -43.28 1.59 -37.88
N PRO A 326 -42.78 0.35 -38.15
CA PRO A 326 -41.35 0.07 -38.17
C PRO A 326 -40.52 0.95 -39.11
N ALA A 327 -41.10 1.38 -40.24
CA ALA A 327 -40.46 2.30 -41.17
C ALA A 327 -40.13 3.68 -40.58
N ASN A 328 -40.76 4.03 -39.46
CA ASN A 328 -40.56 5.30 -38.76
C ASN A 328 -39.61 5.17 -37.56
N PHE A 329 -39.03 3.99 -37.30
CA PHE A 329 -38.08 3.84 -36.20
C PHE A 329 -36.79 4.59 -36.54
N VAL A 330 -36.37 5.48 -35.63
CA VAL A 330 -35.15 6.26 -35.75
C VAL A 330 -34.31 6.02 -34.51
N GLU A 331 -33.00 5.82 -34.69
CA GLU A 331 -32.07 5.70 -33.58
C GLU A 331 -32.21 6.89 -32.62
N GLY A 332 -32.22 6.60 -31.32
CA GLY A 332 -32.40 7.60 -30.27
C GLY A 332 -33.85 7.82 -29.85
N MET A 333 -34.83 7.23 -30.55
CA MET A 333 -36.23 7.32 -30.12
C MET A 333 -36.44 6.72 -28.73
N MET A 334 -37.15 7.45 -27.87
CA MET A 334 -37.47 7.04 -26.50
C MET A 334 -38.98 6.93 -26.27
N VAL A 335 -39.41 5.83 -25.63
CA VAL A 335 -40.79 5.62 -25.20
C VAL A 335 -40.82 4.91 -23.85
N TYR A 336 -41.89 5.08 -23.09
CA TYR A 336 -42.15 4.25 -21.91
C TYR A 336 -42.99 3.04 -22.32
N ASP A 337 -42.43 1.85 -22.18
CA ASP A 337 -43.11 0.58 -22.45
C ASP A 337 -44.03 0.23 -21.26
N THR A 338 -45.33 0.29 -21.50
CA THR A 338 -46.36 -0.03 -20.50
C THR A 338 -46.62 -1.52 -20.35
N THR A 339 -46.16 -2.34 -21.29
CA THR A 339 -46.25 -3.81 -21.21
C THR A 339 -45.15 -4.36 -20.29
N ASN A 340 -43.92 -3.85 -20.43
CA ASN A 340 -42.75 -4.30 -19.66
C ASN A 340 -42.34 -3.34 -18.52
N ASN A 341 -43.05 -2.23 -18.33
CA ASN A 341 -42.82 -1.22 -17.29
C ASN A 341 -41.38 -0.66 -17.26
N CYS A 342 -40.83 -0.31 -18.41
CA CYS A 342 -39.47 0.22 -18.52
C CYS A 342 -39.39 1.40 -19.51
N LEU A 343 -38.42 2.29 -19.32
CA LEU A 343 -38.03 3.26 -20.35
C LEU A 343 -37.26 2.53 -21.45
N LYS A 344 -37.73 2.61 -22.70
CA LYS A 344 -37.07 2.01 -23.86
C LYS A 344 -36.44 3.04 -24.79
N LEU A 345 -35.27 2.70 -25.31
CA LEU A 345 -34.55 3.43 -26.35
C LEU A 345 -34.40 2.54 -27.58
N TYR A 346 -34.68 3.07 -28.77
CA TYR A 346 -34.33 2.41 -30.03
C TYR A 346 -32.87 2.73 -30.36
N THR A 347 -31.98 1.75 -30.29
CA THR A 347 -30.54 1.96 -30.50
C THR A 347 -29.88 0.65 -30.95
N SER A 348 -28.56 0.70 -31.15
CA SER A 348 -27.72 -0.45 -31.43
C SER A 348 -26.83 -0.76 -30.21
N VAL A 349 -26.60 -2.05 -29.98
CA VAL A 349 -25.65 -2.55 -28.96
C VAL A 349 -24.41 -3.21 -29.60
N ASP A 350 -24.30 -3.14 -30.92
CA ASP A 350 -23.34 -3.87 -31.75
C ASP A 350 -22.71 -2.95 -32.81
N GLY A 351 -22.47 -1.69 -32.45
CA GLY A 351 -21.74 -0.72 -33.28
C GLY A 351 -22.49 -0.26 -34.52
N GLY A 352 -23.83 -0.26 -34.49
CA GLY A 352 -24.70 0.18 -35.58
C GLY A 352 -25.08 -0.92 -36.57
N THR A 353 -24.81 -2.19 -36.26
CA THR A 353 -25.09 -3.30 -37.19
C THR A 353 -26.53 -3.79 -37.10
N THR A 354 -27.11 -3.82 -35.90
CA THR A 354 -28.54 -4.07 -35.70
C THR A 354 -29.17 -3.05 -34.76
N PHE A 355 -30.46 -2.81 -34.95
CA PHE A 355 -31.23 -1.87 -34.15
C PHE A 355 -32.46 -2.55 -33.55
N ALA A 356 -32.69 -2.30 -32.26
CA ALA A 356 -33.85 -2.80 -31.55
C ALA A 356 -34.23 -1.87 -30.39
N TRP A 357 -35.39 -2.14 -29.78
CA TRP A 357 -35.87 -1.44 -28.61
C TRP A 357 -35.34 -2.08 -27.33
N TYR A 358 -34.50 -1.37 -26.60
CA TYR A 358 -33.86 -1.86 -25.37
C TYR A 358 -34.40 -1.14 -24.14
N CYS A 359 -34.72 -1.88 -23.07
CA CYS A 359 -35.00 -1.28 -21.77
C CYS A 359 -33.72 -0.70 -21.16
N LEU A 360 -33.80 0.54 -20.68
CA LEU A 360 -32.76 1.14 -19.84
C LEU A 360 -32.92 0.65 -18.40
N THR A 361 -32.37 -0.53 -18.10
CA THR A 361 -32.41 -1.14 -16.76
C THR A 361 -31.13 -0.95 -15.97
N THR A 362 -30.01 -0.75 -16.66
CA THR A 362 -28.71 -0.50 -16.06
C THR A 362 -28.45 0.99 -15.99
N GLN A 363 -28.16 1.49 -14.78
CA GLN A 363 -27.65 2.84 -14.63
C GLN A 363 -26.30 2.94 -15.35
N THR A 364 -26.25 3.74 -16.42
CA THR A 364 -24.97 4.07 -17.06
C THR A 364 -24.11 4.89 -16.09
N CYS A 365 -22.79 4.86 -16.28
CA CYS A 365 -21.84 5.59 -15.45
C CYS A 365 -22.36 7.00 -15.11
N PRO A 366 -22.38 7.39 -13.82
CA PRO A 366 -22.81 8.73 -13.44
C PRO A 366 -22.01 9.76 -14.21
N THR A 367 -22.70 10.56 -15.01
CA THR A 367 -22.15 11.83 -15.49
C THR A 367 -22.18 12.79 -14.32
N ASN A 368 -21.04 13.37 -13.95
CA ASN A 368 -21.01 14.50 -13.01
C ASN A 368 -21.73 15.71 -13.59
#